data_AF-A0A6S7HLB3-F1
#
_entry.id   AF-A0A6S7HLB3-F1
#
_cell.length_a   1.000
_cell.length_b   1.000
_cell.length_c   1.000
_cell.angle_alpha   90.00
_cell.angle_beta   90.00
_cell.angle_gamma   90.00
#
_symmetry.space_group_name_H-M   'P 1'
#
loop_
_entity.id
_entity.type
_entity.pdbx_description
1 polymer ?
#
loop_
_entity_poly.entity_id
_entity_poly.type
_entity_poly.pdbx_seq_one_letter_code
_entity_poly.pdbx_strand_id
1 'polypeptide(L)' 'MYELNDVLDALGIKMSTRCLTAITCRYSNKKGTVDFDDFLQIYTRVVGLIETFNKHCRRGNEASFKLDDFIESAVGL' A
#
# COMPACT_ATOMS: atom_id res chain seq x y z
N MET A 1 2.38 3.98 -15.73
CA MET A 1 2.84 3.77 -14.33
C MET A 1 3.22 5.05 -13.58
N TYR A 2 3.24 6.22 -14.23
CA TYR A 2 3.41 7.51 -13.53
C TYR A 2 2.12 7.94 -12.82
N GLU A 3 0.97 7.72 -13.45
CA GLU A 3 -0.35 8.11 -12.94
C GLU A 3 -0.71 7.50 -11.58
N LEU A 4 -0.36 6.23 -11.31
CA LEU A 4 -0.62 5.61 -10.00
C LEU A 4 0.18 6.29 -8.88
N ASN A 5 1.44 6.63 -9.16
CA ASN A 5 2.26 7.37 -8.21
C ASN A 5 1.71 8.78 -7.98
N ASP A 6 1.34 9.48 -9.05
CA ASP A 6 0.81 10.84 -8.97
C ASP A 6 -0.52 10.89 -8.19
N VAL A 7 -1.40 9.90 -8.40
CA VAL A 7 -2.65 9.77 -7.64
C VAL A 7 -2.40 9.46 -6.18
N LEU A 8 -1.49 8.52 -5.86
CA LEU A 8 -1.16 8.21 -4.47
C LEU A 8 -0.50 9.40 -3.75
N ASP A 9 0.39 10.14 -4.41
CA ASP A 9 1.03 11.34 -3.87
C ASP A 9 0.00 12.47 -3.66
N ALA A 10 -0.93 12.67 -4.60
CA ALA A 10 -2.05 13.60 -4.44
C ALA A 10 -2.97 13.23 -3.26
N LEU A 11 -3.03 11.96 -2.89
CA LEU A 11 -3.75 11.45 -1.71
C LEU A 11 -2.89 11.46 -0.43
N GLY A 12 -1.67 12.00 -0.49
CA GLY A 12 -0.75 12.13 0.64
C GLY A 12 0.04 10.86 0.97
N ILE A 13 -0.03 9.83 0.12
CA ILE A 13 0.64 8.55 0.32
C ILE A 13 1.96 8.54 -0.46
N LYS A 14 3.07 8.65 0.27
CA LYS A 14 4.41 8.56 -0.31
C LYS A 14 4.95 7.14 -0.19
N MET A 15 5.29 6.54 -1.33
CA MET A 15 5.86 5.20 -1.39
C MET A 15 7.21 5.21 -2.10
N SER A 16 8.09 4.28 -1.73
CA SER A 16 9.32 4.06 -2.48
C SER A 16 9.01 3.49 -3.87
N THR A 17 9.87 3.77 -4.85
CA THR A 17 9.76 3.20 -6.22
C THR A 17 9.64 1.68 -6.19
N ARG A 18 10.34 1.01 -5.26
CA ARG A 18 10.27 -0.45 -5.10
C ARG A 18 8.87 -0.94 -4.74
N CYS A 19 8.18 -0.22 -3.85
CA CYS A 19 6.81 -0.54 -3.47
C CYS A 19 5.83 -0.32 -4.64
N LEU A 20 5.98 0.78 -5.37
CA LEU A 20 5.14 1.09 -6.54
C LEU A 20 5.31 0.06 -7.66
N THR A 21 6.54 -0.39 -7.91
CA THR A 21 6.82 -1.48 -8.85
C THR A 21 6.14 -2.77 -8.40
N ALA A 22 6.24 -3.12 -7.11
CA ALA A 22 5.61 -4.33 -6.59
C ALA A 22 4.07 -4.30 -6.70
N ILE A 23 3.45 -3.17 -6.38
CA ILE A 23 2.01 -2.95 -6.57
C ILE A 23 1.66 -3.13 -8.03
N THR A 24 2.38 -2.46 -8.94
CA THR A 24 1.99 -2.52 -10.33
C THR A 24 2.20 -3.91 -10.92
N CYS A 25 3.28 -4.61 -10.61
CA CYS A 25 3.46 -6.00 -11.04
C CYS A 25 2.34 -6.94 -10.57
N ARG A 26 1.72 -6.65 -9.42
CA ARG A 26 0.65 -7.46 -8.85
C ARG A 26 -0.72 -7.16 -9.47
N TYR A 27 -1.00 -5.90 -9.76
CA TYR A 27 -2.34 -5.42 -10.15
C TYR A 27 -2.44 -4.97 -11.62
N SER A 28 -1.33 -4.90 -12.37
CA SER A 28 -1.39 -4.58 -13.79
C SER A 28 -1.98 -5.72 -14.59
N ASN A 29 -2.93 -5.41 -15.47
CA ASN A 29 -3.46 -6.36 -16.43
C ASN A 29 -2.46 -6.59 -17.60
N LYS A 30 -2.81 -7.48 -18.54
CA LYS A 30 -1.97 -7.81 -19.71
C LYS A 30 -1.67 -6.61 -20.63
N LYS A 31 -2.41 -5.51 -20.51
CA LYS A 31 -2.21 -4.26 -21.25
C LYS A 31 -1.33 -3.26 -20.51
N GLY A 32 -0.86 -3.59 -19.30
CA GLY A 32 -0.04 -2.72 -18.47
C GLY A 32 -0.83 -1.58 -17.80
N THR A 33 -2.15 -1.69 -17.74
CA THR A 33 -3.01 -0.73 -17.01
C THR A 33 -3.53 -1.36 -15.71
N VAL A 34 -3.96 -0.51 -14.78
CA VAL A 34 -4.66 -0.91 -13.55
C VAL A 34 -6.09 -0.44 -13.71
N ASP A 35 -7.05 -1.36 -13.55
CA ASP A 35 -8.47 -1.01 -13.68
C ASP A 35 -8.93 -0.26 -12.41
N PHE A 36 -10.04 0.49 -12.50
CA PHE A 36 -10.46 1.34 -11.39
C PHE A 36 -10.76 0.56 -10.10
N ASP A 37 -11.39 -0.62 -10.22
CA ASP A 37 -11.67 -1.48 -9.07
C ASP A 37 -10.38 -1.99 -8.42
N ASP A 38 -9.38 -2.36 -9.22
CA ASP A 38 -8.05 -2.76 -8.72
C ASP A 38 -7.37 -1.58 -8.02
N PHE A 39 -7.50 -0.37 -8.56
CA PHE A 39 -7.00 0.84 -7.92
C PHE A 39 -7.65 1.08 -6.55
N LEU A 40 -8.98 0.96 -6.43
CA LEU A 40 -9.67 1.09 -5.15
C LEU A 40 -9.21 0.03 -4.15
N GLN A 41 -8.98 -1.21 -4.61
CA GLN A 41 -8.46 -2.28 -3.78
C GLN A 41 -7.03 -1.99 -3.31
N ILE A 42 -6.16 -1.47 -4.18
CA ILE A 42 -4.81 -1.03 -3.81
C ILE A 42 -4.89 0.07 -2.76
N TYR A 43 -5.68 1.11 -3.02
CA TYR A 43 -5.79 2.28 -2.15
C TYR A 43 -6.25 1.90 -0.74
N THR A 44 -7.35 1.16 -0.63
CA THR A 44 -7.89 0.71 0.66
C THR A 44 -6.91 -0.14 1.45
N ARG A 45 -6.20 -1.07 0.79
CA ARG A 45 -5.16 -1.89 1.43
C ARG A 45 -3.98 -1.06 1.92
N VAL A 46 -3.48 -0.13 1.11
CA VAL A 46 -2.34 0.72 1.48
C VAL A 46 -2.70 1.63 2.65
N VAL A 47 -3.89 2.24 2.63
CA VAL A 47 -4.38 3.07 3.73
C VAL A 47 -4.49 2.25 5.02
N GLY A 48 -5.11 1.06 4.97
CA GLY A 48 -5.23 0.18 6.15
C GLY A 48 -3.87 -0.24 6.73
N LEU A 49 -2.90 -0.54 5.88
CA LEU A 49 -1.53 -0.84 6.30
C LEU A 49 -0.83 0.36 6.94
N ILE A 50 -0.98 1.55 6.38
CA ILE A 50 -0.40 2.79 6.93
C ILE A 50 -1.03 3.12 8.28
N GLU A 51 -2.34 3.02 8.41
CA GLU A 51 -3.03 3.24 9.69
C GLU A 51 -2.58 2.24 10.75
N THR A 52 -2.47 0.96 10.37
CA THR A 52 -2.00 -0.09 11.28
C THR A 52 -0.55 0.14 11.69
N PHE A 53 0.30 0.56 10.76
CA PHE A 53 1.67 0.96 11.04
C PHE A 53 1.73 2.14 12.01
N ASN A 54 0.97 3.19 11.76
CA ASN A 54 0.94 4.38 12.61
C ASN A 54 0.44 4.07 14.03
N LYS A 55 -0.50 3.14 14.20
CA LYS A 55 -0.94 2.66 15.54
C LYS A 55 0.18 1.97 16.32
N HIS A 56 1.08 1.27 15.63
CA HIS A 56 2.20 0.55 16.24
C HIS A 56 3.50 1.39 16.29
N CYS A 57 3.54 2.51 15.58
CA CYS A 57 4.66 3.43 15.56
C CYS A 57 4.61 4.34 16.81
N ARG A 58 5.47 4.05 17.80
CA ARG A 58 5.51 4.82 19.05
C ARG A 58 6.38 6.07 18.97
N ARG A 59 7.45 6.05 18.15
CA ARG A 59 8.39 7.16 17.92
C ARG A 59 9.31 6.83 16.74
N GLY A 60 9.29 7.65 15.69
CA GLY A 60 10.20 7.54 14.55
C GLY A 60 9.54 6.96 13.30
N ASN A 61 10.34 6.27 12.47
CA ASN A 61 9.92 5.72 11.17
C ASN A 61 9.80 4.18 11.20
N GLU A 62 9.70 3.59 12.39
CA GLU A 62 9.66 2.15 12.61
C GLU A 62 8.49 1.77 13.51
N ALA A 63 7.87 0.63 13.24
CA ALA A 63 6.81 0.06 14.04
C ALA A 63 7.17 -1.39 14.40
N SER A 64 6.88 -1.79 15.64
CA SER A 64 7.10 -3.15 16.12
C SER A 64 5.77 -3.89 16.14
N PHE A 65 5.76 -5.08 15.58
CA PHE A 65 4.61 -5.96 15.50
C PHE A 65 4.95 -7.32 16.09
N LYS A 66 3.97 -7.97 16.70
CA LYS A 66 4.02 -9.43 16.84
C LYS A 66 3.75 -10.06 15.48
N LEU A 67 4.24 -11.27 15.27
CA LEU A 67 4.13 -11.96 13.99
C LEU A 67 2.67 -12.12 13.56
N ASP A 68 1.81 -12.60 14.45
CA ASP A 68 0.40 -12.84 14.15
C ASP A 68 -0.33 -11.53 13.80
N ASP A 69 -0.15 -10.49 14.62
CA ASP A 69 -0.72 -9.15 14.39
C ASP A 69 -0.30 -8.58 13.03
N PHE A 70 0.97 -8.79 12.63
CA PHE A 70 1.49 -8.35 11.33
C PHE A 70 0.86 -9.13 10.18
N ILE A 71 0.72 -10.46 10.30
CA ILE A 71 0.13 -11.29 9.25
C ILE A 71 -1.35 -10.95 9.07
N GLU A 72 -2.10 -10.84 10.17
CA GLU A 72 -3.53 -10.50 10.14
C GLU A 72 -3.77 -9.17 9.42
N SER A 73 -2.99 -8.14 9.79
CA SER A 73 -3.09 -6.82 9.16
C SER A 73 -2.58 -6.77 7.72
N ALA A 74 -1.63 -7.62 7.32
CA ALA A 74 -1.13 -7.68 5.94
C ALA A 74 -2.06 -8.46 4.99
N VAL A 75 -2.74 -9.48 5.49
CA VAL A 75 -3.64 -10.31 4.69
C VAL A 75 -5.02 -9.64 4.55
N GLY A 76 -5.39 -8.79 5.51
CA GLY A 76 -6.68 -8.09 5.55
C GLY A 76 -7.79 -8.98 6.09
N LEU A 77 -7.48 -9.80 7.11
CA LEU A 77 -8.44 -10.59 7.87
C LEU A 77 -9.08 -9.75 8.98
#